data_AF-A0A3R5Z2J1-F1
#
_entry.id   AF-A0A3R5Z2J1-F1
#
_cell.length_a   1.000
_cell.length_b   1.000
_cell.length_c   1.000
_cell.angle_alpha   90.00
_cell.angle_beta   90.00
_cell.angle_gamma   90.00
#
_symmetry.space_group_name_H-M   'P 1'
#
loop_
_entity.id
_entity.type
_entity.pdbx_description
1 polymer ?
#
loop_
_entity_poly.entity_id
_entity_poly.type
_entity_poly.pdbx_seq_one_letter_code
_entity_poly.pdbx_strand_id
1 'polypeptide(L)'
;HFLDGSLINMEGKEVDESRREMIRILKDLKQKHPEKDLDQLVEMANYYALSHQQKSRAFYRIQATRMMTGAGNILKKHVAEQAKKSSSMNEVRTDEPEEFMSKIYFDPCSYQCLENCGAVMLTVVRKGGDISKTLYVDYKTEDGSANAGADYEFTEGTVVFKSGETQKELSVGIIDDDIF
;
A
#
# COMPACT_ATOMS: atom_id res chain seq x y z
N HIS A 1 -32.08 5.09 20.90
CA HIS A 1 -31.18 4.74 22.02
C HIS A 1 -29.78 4.62 21.42
N PHE A 2 -28.91 5.60 21.67
CA PHE A 2 -27.57 5.73 21.10
C PHE A 2 -26.56 4.92 21.93
N LEU A 3 -25.77 4.04 21.31
CA LEU A 3 -24.48 3.54 21.81
C LEU A 3 -23.79 2.66 20.74
N ASP A 4 -23.01 3.26 19.84
CA ASP A 4 -21.97 2.53 19.08
C ASP A 4 -20.75 3.42 18.69
N GLY A 5 -20.53 4.52 19.41
CA GLY A 5 -19.52 5.52 19.03
C GLY A 5 -18.21 5.50 19.84
N SER A 6 -18.02 4.54 20.76
CA SER A 6 -16.97 4.67 21.79
C SER A 6 -15.68 3.88 21.54
N LEU A 7 -15.65 2.93 20.60
CA LEU A 7 -14.46 2.07 20.39
C LEU A 7 -13.41 2.71 19.48
N ILE A 8 -13.83 3.41 18.43
CA ILE A 8 -12.93 4.02 17.43
C ILE A 8 -12.12 5.19 18.03
N ASN A 9 -12.67 5.86 19.06
CA ASN A 9 -12.08 7.05 19.67
C ASN A 9 -11.03 6.72 20.76
N MET A 10 -10.89 5.46 21.17
CA MET A 10 -9.85 5.03 22.11
C MET A 10 -8.52 4.72 21.40
N GLU A 11 -8.55 4.07 20.24
CA GLU A 11 -7.34 3.73 19.48
C GLU A 11 -6.59 4.97 19.00
N GLY A 12 -7.30 6.02 18.55
CA GLY A 12 -6.68 7.29 18.17
C GLY A 12 -5.98 8.00 19.33
N LYS A 13 -6.51 7.90 20.56
CA LYS A 13 -5.93 8.53 21.75
C LYS A 13 -4.66 7.82 22.21
N GLU A 14 -4.63 6.50 22.17
CA GLU A 14 -3.47 5.69 22.57
C GLU A 14 -2.28 5.87 21.60
N VAL A 15 -2.58 5.96 20.30
CA VAL A 15 -1.58 6.25 19.25
C VAL A 15 -1.00 7.64 19.45
N ASP A 16 -1.85 8.62 19.76
CA ASP A 16 -1.42 10.00 20.03
C ASP A 16 -0.58 10.13 21.32
N GLU A 17 -0.92 9.40 22.38
CA GLU A 17 -0.13 9.35 23.62
C GLU A 17 1.24 8.74 23.39
N SER A 18 1.30 7.62 22.67
CA SER A 18 2.55 6.96 22.30
C SER A 18 3.46 7.88 21.47
N ARG A 19 2.86 8.63 20.53
CA ARG A 19 3.60 9.61 19.71
C ARG A 19 4.14 10.77 20.56
N ARG A 20 3.35 11.28 21.51
CA ARG A 20 3.78 12.33 22.44
C ARG A 20 4.94 11.86 23.32
N GLU A 21 4.87 10.64 23.84
CA GLU A 21 5.92 10.08 24.68
C GLU A 21 7.21 9.85 23.89
N MET A 22 7.10 9.35 22.66
CA MET A 22 8.23 9.21 21.74
C MET A 22 8.93 10.55 21.48
N ILE A 23 8.17 11.63 21.27
CA ILE A 23 8.71 12.98 21.08
C ILE A 23 9.46 13.46 22.34
N ARG A 24 8.96 13.16 23.53
CA ARG A 24 9.65 13.51 24.79
C ARG A 24 10.98 12.77 24.93
N ILE A 25 10.97 11.46 24.66
CA ILE A 25 12.18 10.62 24.71
C ILE A 25 13.22 11.12 23.70
N LEU A 26 12.81 11.43 22.47
CA LEU A 26 13.70 11.97 21.45
C LEU A 26 14.32 13.32 21.84
N LYS A 27 13.54 14.21 22.46
CA LYS A 27 14.05 15.51 22.95
C LYS A 27 15.10 15.33 24.05
N ASP A 28 14.82 14.46 25.03
CA ASP A 28 15.77 14.16 26.11
C ASP A 28 17.05 13.50 25.58
N LEU A 29 16.91 12.57 24.62
CA LEU A 29 18.06 11.93 23.99
C LEU A 29 18.89 12.92 23.16
N LYS A 30 18.27 13.85 22.42
CA LYS A 30 19.02 14.88 21.67
C LYS A 30 19.79 15.82 22.59
N GLN A 31 19.23 16.11 23.78
CA GLN A 31 19.91 16.93 24.79
C GLN A 31 21.10 16.20 25.42
N LYS A 32 20.95 14.91 25.74
CA LYS A 32 22.00 14.08 26.35
C LYS A 32 23.07 13.62 25.37
N HIS A 33 22.70 13.48 24.10
CA HIS A 33 23.57 13.03 23.02
C HIS A 33 23.49 13.98 21.81
N PRO A 34 23.98 15.22 21.95
CA PRO A 34 23.96 16.18 20.85
C PRO A 34 24.78 15.71 19.65
N GLU A 35 25.81 14.89 19.88
CA GLU A 35 26.74 14.31 18.90
C GLU A 35 26.11 13.25 18.00
N LYS A 36 24.93 12.73 18.36
CA LYS A 36 24.28 11.64 17.62
C LYS A 36 23.35 12.18 16.53
N ASP A 37 23.38 11.48 15.40
CA ASP A 37 22.49 11.71 14.28
C ASP A 37 21.05 11.35 14.64
N LEU A 38 20.10 11.90 13.87
CA LEU A 38 18.68 11.69 14.12
C LEU A 38 18.31 10.20 14.11
N ASP A 39 18.88 9.43 13.18
CA ASP A 39 18.62 7.98 13.07
C ASP A 39 19.10 7.22 14.31
N GLN A 40 20.27 7.56 14.84
CA GLN A 40 20.80 6.96 16.07
C GLN A 40 19.94 7.31 17.28
N LEU A 41 19.41 8.53 17.33
CA LEU A 41 18.50 8.98 18.40
C LEU A 41 17.14 8.28 18.32
N VAL A 42 16.62 8.07 17.11
CA VAL A 42 15.40 7.29 16.86
C VAL A 42 15.60 5.84 17.28
N GLU A 43 16.74 5.24 16.96
CA GLU A 43 17.09 3.89 17.40
C GLU A 43 17.11 3.79 18.94
N MET A 44 17.78 4.74 19.59
CA MET A 44 17.84 4.82 21.06
C MET A 44 16.46 5.03 21.69
N ALA A 45 15.62 5.88 21.10
CA ALA A 45 14.27 6.13 21.59
C ALA A 45 13.37 4.90 21.46
N ASN A 46 13.45 4.19 20.33
CA ASN A 46 12.72 2.94 20.11
C ASN A 46 13.16 1.85 21.11
N TYR A 47 14.48 1.71 21.32
CA TYR A 47 15.00 0.79 22.33
C TYR A 47 14.53 1.14 23.74
N TYR A 48 14.54 2.43 24.09
CA TYR A 48 14.08 2.92 25.38
C TYR A 48 12.60 2.66 25.61
N ALA A 49 11.75 2.97 24.63
CA ALA A 49 10.31 2.68 24.69
C ALA A 49 10.06 1.18 24.88
N LEU A 50 10.76 0.34 24.12
CA LEU A 50 10.65 -1.11 24.25
C LEU A 50 11.21 -1.64 25.57
N SER A 51 12.25 -1.05 26.15
CA SER A 51 12.82 -1.55 27.41
C SER A 51 11.94 -1.23 28.61
N HIS A 52 11.20 -0.11 28.58
CA HIS A 52 10.39 0.37 29.71
C HIS A 52 8.96 -0.21 29.71
N GLN A 53 8.52 -0.84 28.62
CA GLN A 53 7.26 -1.60 28.61
C GLN A 53 7.32 -2.82 29.52
N GLN A 54 6.18 -3.15 30.15
CA GLN A 54 6.03 -4.38 30.96
C GLN A 54 6.34 -5.63 30.13
N LYS A 55 7.19 -6.52 30.66
CA LYS A 55 7.60 -7.75 29.97
C LYS A 55 6.99 -8.99 30.60
N SER A 56 6.58 -9.94 29.76
CA SER A 56 6.04 -11.21 30.20
C SER A 56 7.14 -12.14 30.72
N ARG A 57 6.79 -13.13 31.55
CA ARG A 57 7.76 -14.14 32.02
C ARG A 57 8.40 -14.93 30.88
N ALA A 58 7.65 -15.15 29.79
CA ALA A 58 8.15 -15.83 28.59
C ALA A 58 9.28 -15.03 27.91
N PHE A 59 9.18 -13.69 27.89
CA PHE A 59 10.21 -12.83 27.33
C PHE A 59 11.58 -13.07 27.97
N TYR A 60 11.65 -13.12 29.31
CA TYR A 60 12.90 -13.34 30.03
C TYR A 60 13.49 -14.73 29.78
N ARG A 61 12.64 -15.76 29.69
CA ARG A 61 13.08 -17.12 29.35
C ARG A 61 13.72 -17.15 27.96
N ILE A 62 13.07 -16.55 26.97
CA ILE A 62 13.58 -16.47 25.59
C ILE A 62 14.88 -15.65 25.53
N GLN A 63 14.94 -14.52 26.25
CA GLN A 63 16.12 -13.66 26.29
C GLN A 63 17.34 -14.39 26.87
N ALA A 64 17.16 -15.15 27.95
CA ALA A 64 18.24 -15.94 28.55
C ALA A 64 18.77 -16.98 27.54
N THR A 65 17.89 -17.74 26.89
CA THR A 65 18.30 -18.71 25.87
C THR A 65 19.05 -18.06 24.71
N ARG A 66 18.60 -16.89 24.24
CA ARG A 66 19.29 -16.15 23.16
C ARG A 66 20.67 -15.65 23.55
N MET A 67 20.87 -15.25 24.81
CA MET A 67 22.20 -14.89 25.31
C MET A 67 23.12 -16.11 25.33
N MET A 68 22.61 -17.25 25.78
CA MET A 68 23.37 -18.50 25.86
C MET A 68 23.73 -19.07 24.48
N THR A 69 22.90 -18.86 23.46
CA THR A 69 23.11 -19.37 22.09
C THR A 69 23.77 -18.36 21.15
N GLY A 70 24.23 -17.20 21.65
CA GLY A 70 24.88 -16.17 20.84
C GLY A 70 23.96 -15.33 19.96
N ALA A 71 22.63 -15.49 20.09
CA ALA A 71 21.62 -14.76 19.30
C ALA A 71 21.36 -13.31 19.80
N GLY A 72 22.02 -12.89 20.88
CA GLY A 72 22.03 -11.50 21.37
C GLY A 72 20.71 -11.02 21.97
N ASN A 73 20.64 -9.70 22.24
CA ASN A 73 19.50 -9.11 22.95
C ASN A 73 18.29 -8.99 22.02
N ILE A 74 17.17 -9.60 22.40
CA ILE A 74 15.94 -9.63 21.60
C ILE A 74 15.42 -8.22 21.25
N LEU A 75 15.56 -7.25 22.16
CA LEU A 75 15.13 -5.87 21.92
C LEU A 75 16.06 -5.17 20.93
N LYS A 76 17.37 -5.33 21.09
CA LYS A 76 18.35 -4.77 20.13
C LYS A 76 18.17 -5.36 18.75
N LYS A 77 17.91 -6.68 18.66
CA LYS A 77 17.62 -7.34 17.39
C LYS A 77 16.35 -6.76 16.75
N HIS A 78 15.27 -6.62 17.51
CA HIS A 78 14.01 -6.08 16.99
C HIS A 78 14.15 -4.65 16.48
N VAL A 79 14.85 -3.80 17.24
CA VAL A 79 15.13 -2.42 16.84
C VAL A 79 16.00 -2.36 15.58
N ALA A 80 17.08 -3.15 15.51
CA ALA A 80 17.93 -3.22 14.33
C ALA A 80 17.20 -3.78 13.10
N GLU A 81 16.28 -4.71 13.29
CA GLU A 81 15.46 -5.30 12.22
C GLU A 81 14.38 -4.33 11.74
N GLN A 82 13.85 -3.48 12.63
CA GLN A 82 12.96 -2.37 12.28
C GLN A 82 13.70 -1.22 11.59
N ALA A 83 14.94 -0.90 12.00
CA ALA A 83 15.80 0.05 11.32
C ALA A 83 16.15 -0.45 9.90
N LYS A 84 16.46 -1.74 9.74
CA LYS A 84 16.66 -2.36 8.41
C LYS A 84 15.38 -2.41 7.57
N LYS A 85 14.21 -2.63 8.18
CA LYS A 85 12.94 -2.53 7.47
C LYS A 85 12.62 -1.10 7.06
N SER A 86 12.94 -0.09 7.86
CA SER A 86 12.73 1.31 7.46
C SER A 86 13.70 1.76 6.37
N SER A 87 14.92 1.23 6.32
CA SER A 87 15.83 1.45 5.17
C SER A 87 15.47 0.61 3.94
N SER A 88 14.93 -0.60 4.10
CA SER A 88 14.40 -1.44 3.01
C SER A 88 12.95 -1.14 2.59
N MET A 89 12.20 -0.37 3.38
CA MET A 89 10.90 0.25 3.00
C MET A 89 11.12 1.64 2.39
N ASN A 90 12.36 1.96 2.02
CA ASN A 90 12.64 3.06 1.10
C ASN A 90 12.45 2.65 -0.37
N GLU A 91 11.84 1.48 -0.65
CA GLU A 91 11.13 1.23 -1.89
C GLU A 91 9.61 1.28 -1.62
N VAL A 92 8.97 2.23 -2.31
CA VAL A 92 7.53 2.56 -2.34
C VAL A 92 7.00 3.45 -1.20
N ARG A 93 7.61 4.63 -1.06
CA ARG A 93 6.83 5.86 -0.85
C ARG A 93 7.62 7.08 -1.35
N THR A 94 7.81 7.16 -2.66
CA THR A 94 8.15 8.41 -3.33
C THR A 94 6.92 9.30 -3.30
N ASP A 95 6.84 10.24 -2.35
CA ASP A 95 6.09 11.49 -2.54
C ASP A 95 6.88 12.40 -3.52
N GLU A 96 7.30 11.82 -4.66
CA GLU A 96 7.62 12.59 -5.85
C GLU A 96 6.27 13.05 -6.41
N PRO A 97 6.11 14.28 -6.91
CA PRO A 97 4.85 14.66 -7.54
C PRO A 97 4.51 13.61 -8.61
N GLU A 98 3.42 12.87 -8.41
CA GLU A 98 2.88 11.86 -9.35
C GLU A 98 2.55 12.46 -10.73
N GLU A 99 2.79 13.76 -10.91
CA GLU A 99 2.57 14.57 -12.10
C GLU A 99 3.49 14.23 -13.27
N PHE A 100 4.58 13.47 -13.06
CA PHE A 100 5.49 13.11 -14.17
C PHE A 100 5.23 11.73 -14.80
N MET A 101 4.41 10.87 -14.18
CA MET A 101 4.11 9.53 -14.69
C MET A 101 2.66 9.42 -15.15
N SER A 102 2.43 9.01 -16.39
CA SER A 102 1.09 8.67 -16.86
C SER A 102 0.71 7.26 -16.44
N LYS A 103 -0.32 7.15 -15.61
CA LYS A 103 -0.95 5.89 -15.18
C LYS A 103 -2.16 5.62 -16.07
N ILE A 104 -2.26 4.39 -16.58
CA ILE A 104 -3.39 3.92 -17.39
C ILE A 104 -4.04 2.75 -16.65
N TYR A 105 -5.36 2.78 -16.48
CA TYR A 105 -6.11 1.73 -15.77
C TYR A 105 -7.59 1.73 -16.18
N PHE A 106 -8.30 0.65 -15.90
CA PHE A 106 -9.75 0.58 -16.05
C PHE A 106 -10.47 1.22 -14.84
N ASP A 107 -11.55 1.95 -15.07
CA ASP A 107 -12.38 2.53 -14.00
C ASP A 107 -13.89 2.37 -14.31
N PRO A 108 -14.60 1.43 -13.64
CA PRO A 108 -14.14 0.58 -12.55
C PRO A 108 -13.14 -0.51 -12.98
N CYS A 109 -12.50 -1.18 -12.02
CA CYS A 109 -11.59 -2.31 -12.28
C CYS A 109 -12.31 -3.64 -12.50
N SER A 110 -13.64 -3.67 -12.35
CA SER A 110 -14.50 -4.82 -12.64
C SER A 110 -15.80 -4.36 -13.28
N TYR A 111 -16.25 -5.13 -14.27
CA TYR A 111 -17.48 -4.89 -14.99
C TYR A 111 -18.38 -6.11 -14.87
N GLN A 112 -19.68 -5.87 -14.88
CA GLN A 112 -20.70 -6.90 -14.89
C GLN A 112 -21.73 -6.54 -15.95
N CYS A 113 -22.12 -7.53 -16.72
CA CYS A 113 -23.15 -7.42 -17.74
C CYS A 113 -23.96 -8.72 -17.77
N LEU A 114 -25.18 -8.62 -18.27
CA LEU A 114 -25.98 -9.80 -18.63
C LEU A 114 -25.53 -10.28 -20.01
N GLU A 115 -25.69 -11.56 -20.31
CA GLU A 115 -25.38 -12.15 -21.62
C GLU A 115 -26.12 -11.43 -22.76
N ASN A 116 -27.37 -11.04 -22.51
CA ASN A 116 -28.19 -10.30 -23.48
C ASN A 116 -27.89 -8.79 -23.58
N CYS A 117 -26.81 -8.28 -22.98
CA CYS A 117 -26.47 -6.85 -23.08
C CYS A 117 -25.95 -6.45 -24.46
N GLY A 118 -25.54 -7.42 -25.28
CA GLY A 118 -24.95 -7.24 -26.61
C GLY A 118 -23.51 -6.73 -26.59
N ALA A 119 -23.18 -5.75 -25.75
CA ALA A 119 -21.81 -5.29 -25.57
C ALA A 119 -21.57 -4.68 -24.18
N VAL A 120 -20.38 -4.91 -23.63
CA VAL A 120 -19.89 -4.24 -22.43
C VAL A 120 -19.00 -3.05 -22.82
N MET A 121 -19.27 -1.90 -22.23
CA MET A 121 -18.48 -0.67 -22.40
C MET A 121 -17.49 -0.54 -21.24
N LEU A 122 -16.20 -0.60 -21.55
CA LEU A 122 -15.10 -0.50 -20.60
C LEU A 122 -14.46 0.88 -20.69
N THR A 123 -14.34 1.57 -19.56
CA THR A 123 -13.68 2.87 -19.48
C THR A 123 -12.21 2.69 -19.11
N VAL A 124 -11.34 3.23 -19.96
CA VAL A 124 -9.89 3.33 -19.72
C VAL A 124 -9.57 4.77 -19.33
N VAL A 125 -8.94 4.94 -18.17
CA VAL A 125 -8.58 6.24 -17.60
C VAL A 125 -7.08 6.43 -17.67
N ARG A 126 -6.69 7.64 -18.07
CA ARG A 126 -5.34 8.19 -17.98
C ARG A 126 -5.27 9.21 -16.85
N LYS A 127 -4.33 9.03 -15.92
CA LYS A 127 -4.10 9.94 -14.78
C LYS A 127 -2.61 10.24 -14.61
N GLY A 128 -2.28 11.50 -14.32
CA GLY A 128 -0.90 11.95 -14.13
C GLY A 128 -0.10 12.04 -15.44
N GLY A 129 1.14 12.52 -15.32
CA GLY A 129 1.99 12.80 -16.47
C GLY A 129 1.53 14.00 -17.30
N ASP A 130 2.24 14.25 -18.40
CA ASP A 130 1.95 15.34 -19.31
C ASP A 130 0.79 15.02 -20.26
N ILE A 131 -0.41 15.47 -19.89
CA ILE A 131 -1.64 15.26 -20.66
C ILE A 131 -1.59 15.86 -22.08
N SER A 132 -0.67 16.79 -22.35
CA SER A 132 -0.54 17.38 -23.69
C SER A 132 0.00 16.38 -24.72
N LYS A 133 0.66 15.30 -24.26
CA LYS A 133 1.21 14.26 -25.12
C LYS A 133 0.17 13.24 -25.53
N THR A 134 0.33 12.69 -26.74
CA THR A 134 -0.48 11.56 -27.21
C THR A 134 0.10 10.25 -26.67
N LEU A 135 -0.75 9.35 -26.17
CA LEU A 135 -0.39 8.00 -25.72
C LEU A 135 -1.13 6.93 -26.52
N TYR A 136 -0.44 5.81 -26.73
CA TYR A 136 -0.96 4.62 -27.39
C TYR A 136 -0.95 3.49 -26.36
N VAL A 137 -2.09 2.83 -26.18
CA VAL A 137 -2.28 1.77 -25.19
C VAL A 137 -2.89 0.57 -25.89
N ASP A 138 -2.11 -0.49 -26.02
CA ASP A 138 -2.59 -1.73 -26.61
C ASP A 138 -3.49 -2.48 -25.61
N TYR A 139 -4.54 -3.10 -26.11
CA TYR A 139 -5.45 -3.93 -25.33
C TYR A 139 -5.79 -5.20 -26.12
N LYS A 140 -6.11 -6.25 -25.37
CA LYS A 140 -6.65 -7.50 -25.90
C LYS A 140 -7.55 -8.15 -24.84
N THR A 141 -8.57 -8.86 -25.28
CA THR A 141 -9.32 -9.78 -24.43
C THR A 141 -8.55 -11.09 -24.23
N GLU A 142 -8.74 -11.74 -23.09
CA GLU A 142 -8.14 -13.03 -22.76
C GLU A 142 -9.17 -13.90 -22.04
N ASP A 143 -9.14 -15.20 -22.33
CA ASP A 143 -10.09 -16.16 -21.78
C ASP A 143 -9.91 -16.33 -20.26
N GLY A 144 -11.05 -16.40 -19.56
CA GLY A 144 -11.12 -16.73 -18.15
C GLY A 144 -11.90 -18.02 -17.96
N SER A 145 -13.05 -17.93 -17.29
CA SER A 145 -14.07 -18.98 -17.36
C SER A 145 -14.91 -18.90 -18.65
N ALA A 146 -15.06 -17.70 -19.19
CA ALA A 146 -15.68 -17.42 -20.47
C ALA A 146 -14.64 -17.49 -21.60
N ASN A 147 -15.05 -17.96 -22.78
CA ASN A 147 -14.24 -18.23 -23.96
C ASN A 147 -14.62 -17.32 -25.12
N ALA A 148 -13.61 -16.81 -25.82
CA ALA A 148 -13.80 -16.05 -27.05
C ALA A 148 -14.52 -16.87 -28.14
N GLY A 149 -15.50 -16.24 -28.80
CA GLY A 149 -16.33 -16.82 -29.85
C GLY A 149 -17.50 -17.69 -29.37
N ALA A 150 -17.55 -18.02 -28.08
CA ALA A 150 -18.70 -18.65 -27.44
C ALA A 150 -19.44 -17.63 -26.56
N ASP A 151 -18.76 -17.04 -25.58
CA ASP A 151 -19.35 -16.16 -24.57
C ASP A 151 -19.18 -14.66 -24.91
N TYR A 152 -18.09 -14.31 -25.60
CA TYR A 152 -17.77 -12.93 -25.97
C TYR A 152 -16.96 -12.87 -27.28
N GLU A 153 -16.94 -11.71 -27.94
CA GLU A 153 -16.15 -11.50 -29.16
C GLU A 153 -14.69 -11.16 -28.83
N PHE A 154 -13.73 -11.92 -29.38
CA PHE A 154 -12.31 -11.59 -29.25
C PHE A 154 -12.06 -10.18 -29.81
N THR A 155 -11.49 -9.30 -28.97
CA THR A 155 -11.24 -7.92 -29.34
C THR A 155 -9.83 -7.52 -28.93
N GLU A 156 -9.06 -6.99 -29.87
CA GLU A 156 -7.74 -6.39 -29.64
C GLU A 156 -7.57 -5.08 -30.42
N GLY A 157 -6.66 -4.23 -29.98
CA GLY A 157 -6.36 -2.99 -30.68
C GLY A 157 -5.52 -2.03 -29.85
N THR A 158 -5.50 -0.77 -30.29
CA THR A 158 -4.75 0.31 -29.64
C THR A 158 -5.67 1.49 -29.33
N VAL A 159 -5.81 1.83 -28.06
CA VAL A 159 -6.46 3.06 -27.61
C VAL A 159 -5.50 4.23 -27.76
N VAL A 160 -5.93 5.27 -28.47
CA VAL A 160 -5.14 6.49 -28.67
C VAL A 160 -5.71 7.62 -27.82
N PHE A 161 -4.99 8.00 -26.76
CA PHE A 161 -5.28 9.20 -25.99
C PHE A 161 -4.58 10.39 -26.64
N LYS A 162 -5.33 11.25 -27.32
CA LYS A 162 -4.83 12.52 -27.88
C LYS A 162 -4.52 13.52 -26.75
N SER A 163 -3.92 14.64 -27.14
CA SER A 163 -3.66 15.76 -26.25
C SER A 163 -4.92 16.18 -25.49
N GLY A 164 -4.86 16.20 -24.16
CA GLY A 164 -5.98 16.59 -23.29
C GLY A 164 -6.99 15.49 -22.97
N GLU A 165 -6.90 14.31 -23.60
CA GLU A 165 -7.85 13.22 -23.33
C GLU A 165 -7.43 12.43 -22.08
N THR A 166 -8.36 12.29 -21.13
CA THR A 166 -8.18 11.52 -19.89
C THR A 166 -8.95 10.21 -19.86
N GLN A 167 -9.93 10.02 -20.74
CA GLN A 167 -10.82 8.86 -20.72
C GLN A 167 -11.10 8.39 -22.14
N LYS A 168 -11.17 7.07 -22.31
CA LYS A 168 -11.57 6.39 -23.54
C LYS A 168 -12.47 5.23 -23.22
N GLU A 169 -13.38 4.94 -24.14
CA GLU A 169 -14.26 3.79 -24.04
C GLU A 169 -13.82 2.71 -25.01
N LEU A 170 -13.91 1.47 -24.56
CA LEU A 170 -13.68 0.24 -25.32
C LEU A 170 -14.97 -0.58 -25.30
N SER A 171 -15.39 -1.08 -26.45
CA SER A 171 -16.54 -1.97 -26.55
C SER A 171 -16.06 -3.40 -26.75
N VAL A 172 -16.61 -4.34 -25.97
CA VAL A 172 -16.42 -5.78 -26.18
C VAL A 172 -17.79 -6.40 -26.38
N GLY A 173 -17.99 -7.10 -27.51
CA GLY A 173 -19.24 -7.78 -27.82
C GLY A 173 -19.48 -8.96 -26.87
N ILE A 174 -20.70 -9.07 -26.36
CA ILE A 174 -21.15 -10.20 -25.53
C ILE A 174 -22.12 -11.03 -26.37
N ILE A 175 -21.90 -12.34 -26.40
CA ILE A 175 -22.69 -13.28 -27.18
C ILE A 175 -23.81 -13.80 -26.27
N ASP A 176 -25.05 -13.63 -26.72
CA ASP A 176 -26.23 -14.19 -26.05
C ASP A 176 -26.40 -15.64 -26.51
N ASP A 177 -26.13 -16.60 -25.64
CA ASP A 177 -26.38 -18.01 -25.88
C ASP A 177 -27.30 -18.62 -24.80
N ASP A 178 -27.89 -19.78 -25.09
CA ASP A 178 -28.80 -20.46 -24.18
C ASP A 178 -28.06 -21.39 -23.18
N ILE A 179 -26.73 -21.26 -23.00
CA ILE A 179 -25.88 -22.21 -22.28
C ILE A 179 -25.05 -21.50 -21.19
N PHE A 180 -25.54 -21.54 -19.94
CA PHE A 180 -24.87 -21.01 -18.74
C PHE A 180 -23.72 -21.87 -18.19
#